data_AF-A0A2V9LVX9-F1
#
_entry.id   AF-A0A2V9LVX9-F1
#
_cell.length_a   1.000
_cell.length_b   1.000
_cell.length_c   1.000
_cell.angle_alpha   90.00
_cell.angle_beta   90.00
_cell.angle_gamma   90.00
#
_symmetry.space_group_name_H-M   'P 1'
#
loop_
_entity.id
_entity.type
_entity.pdbx_description
1 polymer ?
#
loop_
_entity_poly.entity_id
_entity_poly.type
_entity_poly.pdbx_seq_one_letter_code
_entity_poly.pdbx_strand_id
1 'polypeptide(L)'
;MTTILVTGSAGFIGFHVSKRLLAEGFRVTGLDNLNDYYDVNLKQARLEQLTANSSFRFVKANLADRAEVKRVFENEGQAKTEPGLPLRLYNVGNNSPVTLLDFIKVLEEATGKKAKLNFLPLQPGDVPATWADVDGLACDVGFRPQTPLREGLRRFVNWYQEFYGV
;
A
#
# COMPACT_ATOMS: atom_id res chain seq x y z
N MET A 1 -21.30 -7.28 -9.53
CA MET A 1 -20.42 -6.22 -8.98
C MET A 1 -19.17 -6.92 -8.49
N THR A 2 -17.99 -6.58 -9.01
CA THR A 2 -16.73 -7.27 -8.68
C THR A 2 -16.21 -6.80 -7.33
N THR A 3 -15.78 -7.72 -6.49
CA THR A 3 -15.13 -7.42 -5.20
C THR A 3 -13.62 -7.58 -5.34
N ILE A 4 -12.86 -6.61 -4.83
CA ILE A 4 -11.39 -6.61 -4.85
C ILE A 4 -10.87 -6.65 -3.41
N LEU A 5 -10.01 -7.63 -3.12
CA LEU A 5 -9.29 -7.70 -1.86
C LEU A 5 -8.03 -6.82 -1.93
N VAL A 6 -7.88 -5.90 -0.98
CA VAL A 6 -6.69 -5.06 -0.83
C VAL A 6 -6.00 -5.39 0.48
N THR A 7 -4.78 -5.90 0.42
CA THR A 7 -3.94 -6.13 1.61
C THR A 7 -3.22 -4.86 2.03
N GLY A 8 -3.10 -4.60 3.33
CA GLY A 8 -2.55 -3.35 3.85
C GLY A 8 -3.43 -2.15 3.58
N SER A 9 -4.76 -2.33 3.58
CA SER A 9 -5.73 -1.29 3.17
C SER A 9 -5.71 -0.02 4.02
N ALA A 10 -5.23 -0.06 5.26
CA ALA A 10 -5.04 1.13 6.10
C ALA A 10 -3.62 1.74 5.96
N GLY A 11 -2.73 1.05 5.25
CA GLY A 11 -1.37 1.47 4.95
C GLY A 11 -1.30 2.60 3.90
N PHE A 12 -0.08 2.99 3.55
CA PHE A 12 0.16 4.12 2.65
C PHE A 12 -0.40 3.88 1.24
N ILE A 13 0.03 2.81 0.57
CA ILE A 13 -0.40 2.47 -0.79
C ILE A 13 -1.85 1.96 -0.77
N GLY A 14 -2.14 1.00 0.12
CA GLY A 14 -3.44 0.32 0.18
C GLY A 14 -4.62 1.27 0.38
N PHE A 15 -4.48 2.30 1.22
CA PHE A 15 -5.52 3.30 1.43
C PHE A 15 -5.92 4.05 0.14
N HIS A 16 -4.92 4.52 -0.62
CA HIS A 16 -5.18 5.24 -1.86
C HIS A 16 -5.75 4.33 -2.95
N VAL A 17 -5.28 3.07 -3.02
CA VAL A 17 -5.84 2.04 -3.91
C VAL A 17 -7.31 1.78 -3.56
N SER A 18 -7.63 1.54 -2.28
CA SER A 18 -9.01 1.33 -1.83
C SER A 18 -9.91 2.53 -2.16
N LYS A 19 -9.46 3.77 -1.89
CA LYS A 19 -10.25 4.97 -2.26
C LYS A 19 -10.52 5.05 -3.76
N ARG A 20 -9.52 4.77 -4.60
CA ARG A 20 -9.68 4.81 -6.06
C ARG A 20 -10.68 3.77 -6.54
N LEU A 21 -10.54 2.53 -6.09
CA LEU A 21 -11.43 1.42 -6.45
C LEU A 21 -12.88 1.70 -6.03
N LEU A 22 -13.08 2.22 -4.82
CA LEU A 22 -14.41 2.62 -4.34
C LEU A 22 -15.02 3.74 -5.19
N ALA A 23 -14.22 4.73 -5.58
CA ALA A 23 -14.66 5.83 -6.45
C ALA A 23 -15.02 5.37 -7.87
N GLU A 24 -14.39 4.29 -8.35
CA GLU A 24 -14.73 3.62 -9.63
C GLU A 24 -15.94 2.67 -9.50
N GLY A 25 -16.54 2.55 -8.31
CA GLY A 25 -17.75 1.74 -8.08
C GLY A 25 -17.48 0.27 -7.78
N PHE A 26 -16.23 -0.13 -7.50
CA PHE A 26 -15.93 -1.48 -7.03
C PHE A 26 -16.32 -1.66 -5.57
N ARG A 27 -16.56 -2.92 -5.19
CA ARG A 27 -16.57 -3.31 -3.78
C ARG A 27 -15.15 -3.62 -3.34
N VAL A 28 -14.75 -3.14 -2.17
CA VAL A 28 -13.41 -3.36 -1.66
C VAL A 28 -13.49 -4.05 -0.32
N THR A 29 -12.82 -5.20 -0.21
CA THR A 29 -12.53 -5.84 1.07
C THR A 29 -11.10 -5.46 1.44
N GLY A 30 -10.93 -4.68 2.51
CA GLY A 30 -9.65 -4.26 3.02
C GLY A 30 -9.15 -5.20 4.13
N LEU A 31 -8.00 -5.83 3.93
CA LEU A 31 -7.32 -6.63 4.95
C LEU A 31 -6.18 -5.82 5.56
N ASP A 32 -6.14 -5.68 6.88
CA ASP A 32 -5.02 -5.05 7.60
C ASP A 32 -4.96 -5.59 9.04
N ASN A 33 -3.77 -5.68 9.63
CA ASN A 33 -3.61 -6.09 11.02
C ASN A 33 -3.62 -4.90 11.99
N LEU A 34 -3.54 -3.67 11.48
CA LEU A 34 -3.40 -2.43 12.26
C LEU A 34 -2.25 -2.49 13.26
N ASN A 35 -1.12 -3.12 12.89
CA ASN A 35 0.05 -3.15 13.75
C ASN A 35 0.58 -1.74 14.07
N ASP A 36 1.31 -1.63 15.17
CA ASP A 36 1.88 -0.41 15.74
C ASP A 36 3.23 0.01 15.12
N TYR A 37 3.67 -0.69 14.06
CA TYR A 37 4.87 -0.34 13.30
C TYR A 37 4.82 1.09 12.73
N TYR A 38 3.61 1.63 12.51
CA TYR A 38 3.36 3.04 12.23
C TYR A 38 2.37 3.60 13.26
N ASP A 39 2.28 4.94 13.35
CA ASP A 39 1.28 5.62 14.17
C ASP A 39 -0.14 5.07 13.89
N VAL A 40 -0.70 4.41 14.91
CA VAL A 40 -2.00 3.76 14.86
C VAL A 40 -3.11 4.78 14.57
N ASN A 41 -2.95 6.03 15.01
CA ASN A 41 -3.93 7.09 14.76
C ASN A 41 -4.07 7.39 13.27
N LEU A 42 -2.96 7.38 12.51
CA LEU A 42 -2.99 7.60 11.07
C LEU A 42 -3.71 6.45 10.34
N LYS A 43 -3.46 5.20 10.75
CA LYS A 43 -4.17 4.04 10.20
C LYS A 43 -5.66 4.09 10.51
N GLN A 44 -6.01 4.48 11.74
CA GLN A 44 -7.39 4.60 12.19
C GLN A 44 -8.13 5.70 11.40
N ALA A 45 -7.53 6.89 11.25
CA ALA A 45 -8.10 7.98 10.47
C ALA A 45 -8.31 7.62 8.98
N ARG A 46 -7.42 6.80 8.40
CA ARG A 46 -7.59 6.26 7.04
C ARG A 46 -8.73 5.24 6.99
N LEU A 47 -8.80 4.34 7.97
CA LEU A 47 -9.83 3.32 8.02
C LEU A 47 -11.23 3.92 8.17
N GLU A 48 -11.37 4.98 8.97
CA GLU A 48 -12.63 5.73 9.12
C GLU A 48 -13.12 6.30 7.80
N GLN A 49 -12.21 6.90 7.01
CA GLN A 49 -12.56 7.41 5.67
C GLN A 49 -13.01 6.32 4.71
N LEU A 50 -12.40 5.13 4.76
CA LEU A 50 -12.81 4.00 3.92
C LEU A 50 -14.15 3.43 4.38
N THR A 51 -14.33 3.28 5.69
CA THR A 51 -15.54 2.68 6.30
C THR A 51 -16.78 3.57 6.13
N ALA A 52 -16.60 4.87 5.90
CA ALA A 52 -17.69 5.77 5.51
C ALA A 52 -18.35 5.38 4.16
N ASN A 53 -17.70 4.58 3.33
CA ASN A 53 -18.26 4.06 2.08
C ASN A 53 -18.92 2.68 2.29
N SER A 54 -20.20 2.55 1.97
CA SER A 54 -20.95 1.29 2.14
C SER A 54 -20.46 0.12 1.28
N SER A 55 -19.66 0.39 0.24
CA SER A 55 -19.04 -0.63 -0.61
C SER A 55 -17.68 -1.11 -0.08
N PHE A 56 -17.22 -0.57 1.05
CA PHE A 56 -16.01 -1.00 1.74
C PHE A 56 -16.34 -1.95 2.90
N ARG A 57 -15.58 -3.03 3.02
CA ARG A 57 -15.60 -3.96 4.16
C ARG A 57 -14.20 -4.08 4.74
N PHE A 58 -14.06 -3.85 6.04
CA PHE A 58 -12.80 -4.08 6.73
C PHE A 58 -12.73 -5.49 7.30
N VAL A 59 -11.55 -6.11 7.20
CA VAL A 59 -11.20 -7.39 7.82
C VAL A 59 -9.88 -7.22 8.58
N LYS A 60 -9.98 -7.24 9.91
CA LYS A 60 -8.78 -7.26 10.75
C LYS A 60 -8.17 -8.67 10.69
N ALA A 61 -7.02 -8.80 10.05
CA ALA A 61 -6.29 -10.06 9.93
C ALA A 61 -4.80 -9.83 9.62
N ASN A 62 -3.95 -10.76 10.03
CA ASN A 62 -2.54 -10.77 9.70
C ASN A 62 -2.30 -11.58 8.42
N LEU A 63 -1.71 -10.95 7.41
CA LEU A 63 -1.34 -11.62 6.16
C LEU A 63 -0.34 -12.77 6.38
N ALA A 64 0.45 -12.72 7.45
CA ALA A 64 1.37 -13.79 7.82
C ALA A 64 0.66 -15.02 8.43
N ASP A 65 -0.61 -14.91 8.82
CA ASP A 65 -1.40 -16.04 9.33
C ASP A 65 -2.17 -16.72 8.20
N ARG A 66 -1.73 -17.93 7.84
CA ARG A 66 -2.34 -18.74 6.79
C ARG A 66 -3.80 -19.08 7.05
N ALA A 67 -4.18 -19.34 8.30
CA ALA A 67 -5.55 -19.70 8.64
C ALA A 67 -6.48 -18.50 8.50
N GLU A 68 -6.02 -17.31 8.91
CA GLU A 68 -6.77 -16.07 8.71
C GLU A 68 -6.94 -15.73 7.24
N VAL A 69 -5.87 -15.78 6.46
CA VAL A 69 -5.92 -15.51 5.01
C VAL A 69 -6.87 -16.48 4.29
N LYS A 70 -6.80 -17.78 4.62
CA LYS A 70 -7.73 -18.78 4.06
C LYS A 70 -9.18 -18.45 4.35
N ARG A 71 -9.49 -18.06 5.60
CA ARG A 71 -10.83 -17.63 6.01
C ARG A 71 -11.29 -16.37 5.27
N VAL A 72 -10.40 -15.42 4.98
CA VAL A 72 -10.77 -14.25 4.17
C VAL A 72 -11.15 -14.68 2.75
N PHE A 73 -10.33 -15.51 2.10
CA PHE A 73 -10.63 -15.98 0.75
C PHE A 73 -11.93 -16.79 0.65
N GLU A 74 -12.21 -17.64 1.63
CA GLU A 74 -13.46 -18.42 1.69
C GLU A 74 -14.71 -17.54 1.80
N ASN A 75 -14.59 -16.40 2.51
CA ASN A 75 -15.70 -15.46 2.72
C ASN A 75 -15.94 -14.49 1.55
N GLU A 76 -14.96 -14.26 0.69
CA GLU A 76 -15.08 -13.33 -0.46
C GLU A 76 -15.65 -14.01 -1.73
N GLY A 77 -15.95 -15.31 -1.65
CA GLY A 77 -16.54 -16.09 -2.74
C GLY A 77 -15.49 -16.58 -3.73
N GLN A 78 -15.59 -17.86 -4.09
CA GLN A 78 -14.76 -18.45 -5.13
C GLN A 78 -15.12 -17.78 -6.48
N ALA A 79 -14.22 -16.98 -7.05
CA ALA A 79 -14.37 -16.66 -8.47
C ALA A 79 -14.24 -17.98 -9.23
N LYS A 80 -15.26 -18.33 -10.03
CA LYS A 80 -15.20 -19.45 -10.96
C LYS A 80 -14.23 -19.10 -12.07
N THR A 81 -12.96 -19.45 -11.93
CA THR A 81 -11.97 -19.47 -13.01
C THR A 81 -11.00 -20.65 -12.81
N GLU A 82 -10.46 -21.15 -13.92
CA GLU A 82 -9.37 -22.14 -14.15
C GLU A 82 -8.79 -22.89 -12.93
N PRO A 83 -8.55 -24.22 -13.04
CA PRO A 83 -8.02 -25.02 -11.93
C PRO A 83 -6.62 -24.54 -11.52
N GLY A 84 -6.53 -23.81 -10.40
CA GLY A 84 -5.22 -23.42 -9.85
C GLY A 84 -5.26 -22.32 -8.79
N LEU A 85 -6.05 -21.26 -8.98
CA LEU A 85 -6.24 -20.18 -8.00
C LEU A 85 -7.53 -19.41 -8.33
N PRO A 86 -8.52 -19.33 -7.41
CA PRO A 86 -9.82 -18.72 -7.66
C PRO A 86 -9.78 -17.17 -7.68
N LEU A 87 -8.60 -16.55 -7.69
CA LEU A 87 -8.40 -15.10 -7.59
C LEU A 87 -7.19 -14.69 -8.45
N ARG A 88 -7.28 -13.53 -9.10
CA ARG A 88 -6.11 -12.87 -9.71
C ARG A 88 -5.35 -12.09 -8.63
N LEU A 89 -4.05 -12.27 -8.58
CA LEU A 89 -3.15 -11.57 -7.65
C LEU A 89 -2.37 -10.50 -8.41
N TYR A 90 -2.38 -9.28 -7.88
CA TYR A 90 -1.63 -8.15 -8.43
C TYR A 90 -0.75 -7.54 -7.34
N ASN A 91 0.53 -7.33 -7.66
CA ASN A 91 1.34 -6.44 -6.85
C ASN A 91 1.03 -4.99 -7.21
N VAL A 92 1.07 -4.11 -6.22
CA VAL A 92 0.99 -2.67 -6.42
C VAL A 92 2.30 -2.07 -5.94
N GLY A 93 2.97 -1.35 -6.84
CA GLY A 93 4.24 -0.71 -6.54
C GLY A 93 4.81 -0.02 -7.76
N ASN A 94 6.08 0.34 -7.69
CA ASN A 94 6.84 0.86 -8.82
C ASN A 94 7.81 -0.21 -9.34
N ASN A 95 8.06 -0.23 -10.65
CA ASN A 95 8.96 -1.20 -11.29
C ASN A 95 10.41 -0.71 -11.38
N SER A 96 10.69 0.53 -10.96
CA SER A 96 12.04 1.12 -11.00
C SER A 96 12.57 1.31 -9.57
N PRO A 97 13.61 0.56 -9.16
CA PRO A 97 14.22 0.72 -7.84
C PRO A 97 15.00 2.04 -7.77
N VAL A 98 15.03 2.64 -6.58
CA VAL A 98 15.82 3.85 -6.28
C VAL A 98 16.74 3.56 -5.10
N THR A 99 17.94 4.12 -5.11
CA THR A 99 18.87 3.96 -4.00
C THR A 99 18.38 4.71 -2.76
N LEU A 100 18.66 4.15 -1.57
CA LEU A 100 18.34 4.81 -0.31
C LEU A 100 19.00 6.18 -0.18
N LEU A 101 20.23 6.34 -0.69
CA LEU A 101 20.95 7.61 -0.65
C LEU A 101 20.31 8.68 -1.54
N ASP A 102 19.81 8.31 -2.72
CA ASP A 102 19.07 9.24 -3.58
C ASP A 102 17.75 9.68 -2.92
N PHE A 103 17.05 8.73 -2.28
CA PHE A 103 15.83 9.03 -1.52
C PHE A 103 16.10 10.03 -0.39
N ILE A 104 17.15 9.80 0.41
CA ILE A 104 17.58 10.70 1.48
C ILE A 104 17.90 12.08 0.91
N LYS A 105 18.68 12.15 -0.17
CA LYS A 105 19.07 13.42 -0.79
C LYS A 105 17.85 14.24 -1.21
N VAL A 106 16.84 13.59 -1.80
CA VAL A 106 15.58 14.28 -2.18
C VAL A 106 14.85 14.81 -0.94
N LEU A 107 14.83 14.06 0.17
CA LEU A 107 14.24 14.56 1.42
C LEU A 107 15.01 15.74 2.00
N GLU A 108 16.34 15.73 1.96
CA GLU A 108 17.15 16.86 2.42
C GLU A 108 16.83 18.14 1.62
N GLU A 109 16.69 17.99 0.31
CA GLU A 109 16.34 19.08 -0.60
C GLU A 109 14.90 19.59 -0.34
N ALA A 110 13.95 18.67 -0.11
CA ALA A 110 12.55 19.03 0.15
C ALA A 110 12.32 19.67 1.53
N THR A 111 13.11 19.26 2.54
CA THR A 111 12.99 19.77 3.92
C THR A 111 13.92 20.94 4.21
N GLY A 112 14.91 21.20 3.34
CA GLY A 112 15.97 22.18 3.57
C GLY A 112 16.93 21.80 4.71
N LYS A 113 16.94 20.54 5.17
CA LYS A 113 17.73 20.07 6.31
C LYS A 113 18.61 18.90 5.91
N LYS A 114 19.86 18.90 6.37
CA LYS A 114 20.79 17.77 6.18
C LYS A 114 20.51 16.66 7.19
N ALA A 115 20.43 15.43 6.70
CA ALA A 115 20.22 14.26 7.54
C ALA A 115 21.53 13.87 8.23
N LYS A 116 21.46 13.57 9.53
CA LYS A 116 22.58 12.95 10.24
C LYS A 116 22.56 11.44 9.98
N LEU A 117 23.41 10.97 9.07
CA LEU A 117 23.46 9.56 8.68
C LEU A 117 24.22 8.73 9.72
N ASN A 118 23.58 7.66 10.19
CA ASN A 118 24.21 6.61 10.99
C ASN A 118 24.15 5.31 10.21
N PHE A 119 25.28 4.86 9.69
CA PHE A 119 25.37 3.65 8.86
C PHE A 119 25.38 2.41 9.76
N LEU A 120 24.44 1.51 9.52
CA LEU A 120 24.31 0.23 10.23
C LEU A 120 24.58 -0.92 9.25
N PRO A 121 25.01 -2.10 9.74
CA PRO A 121 25.08 -3.30 8.92
C PRO A 121 23.68 -3.70 8.43
N LEU A 122 23.62 -4.57 7.42
CA LEU A 122 22.36 -5.17 6.96
C LEU A 122 21.62 -5.84 8.12
N GLN A 123 20.33 -5.57 8.22
CA GLN A 123 19.48 -6.13 9.25
C GLN A 123 18.90 -7.47 8.80
N PRO A 124 18.54 -8.37 9.73
CA PRO A 124 17.83 -9.60 9.39
C PRO A 124 16.54 -9.30 8.62
N GLY A 125 16.43 -9.85 7.40
CA GLY A 125 15.28 -9.62 6.51
C GLY A 125 15.50 -8.55 5.43
N ASP A 126 16.60 -7.79 5.49
CA ASP A 126 16.97 -6.87 4.41
C ASP A 126 17.31 -7.63 3.14
N VAL A 127 16.89 -7.06 2.02
CA VAL A 127 17.06 -7.58 0.67
C VAL A 127 17.77 -6.50 -0.15
N PRO A 128 18.94 -6.77 -0.76
CA PRO A 128 19.78 -5.73 -1.37
C PRO A 128 19.08 -4.86 -2.43
N ALA A 129 18.14 -5.46 -3.16
CA ALA A 129 17.28 -4.77 -4.11
C ALA A 129 15.95 -5.50 -4.23
N THR A 130 14.84 -4.75 -4.27
CA THR A 130 13.51 -5.28 -4.58
C THR A 130 12.72 -4.29 -5.41
N TRP A 131 11.77 -4.81 -6.18
CA TRP A 131 10.78 -4.02 -6.90
C TRP A 131 9.51 -4.87 -7.07
N ALA A 132 8.40 -4.20 -7.33
CA ALA A 132 7.15 -4.90 -7.62
C ALA A 132 7.08 -5.22 -9.12
N ASP A 133 6.86 -6.49 -9.46
CA ASP A 133 6.37 -6.85 -10.78
C ASP A 133 4.88 -6.46 -10.87
N VAL A 134 4.61 -5.47 -11.70
CA VAL A 134 3.29 -4.85 -11.90
C VAL A 134 2.75 -5.08 -13.31
N ASP A 135 3.39 -5.92 -14.13
CA ASP A 135 3.01 -6.07 -15.52
C ASP A 135 1.60 -6.65 -15.67
N GLY A 136 1.23 -7.62 -14.81
CA GLY A 136 -0.14 -8.15 -14.77
C GLY A 136 -1.19 -7.08 -14.47
N LEU A 137 -0.91 -6.18 -13.51
CA LEU A 137 -1.82 -5.08 -13.17
C LEU A 137 -1.91 -4.07 -14.33
N ALA A 138 -0.77 -3.73 -14.93
CA ALA A 138 -0.71 -2.79 -16.02
C ALA A 138 -1.43 -3.29 -17.27
N CYS A 139 -1.31 -4.57 -17.60
CA CYS A 139 -2.00 -5.19 -18.73
C CYS A 139 -3.52 -5.18 -18.53
N ASP A 140 -4.00 -5.56 -17.35
CA ASP A 140 -5.44 -5.71 -17.10
C ASP A 140 -6.15 -4.38 -16.81
N VAL A 141 -5.46 -3.41 -16.20
CA VAL A 141 -6.06 -2.14 -15.73
C VAL A 141 -5.59 -0.93 -16.54
N GLY A 142 -4.52 -1.05 -17.33
CA GLY A 142 -3.95 0.07 -18.10
C GLY A 142 -3.26 1.13 -17.23
N PHE A 143 -3.02 0.83 -15.94
CA PHE A 143 -2.40 1.76 -15.00
C PHE A 143 -0.92 1.44 -14.77
N ARG A 144 -0.09 2.49 -14.77
CA ARG A 144 1.29 2.44 -14.27
C ARG A 144 1.55 3.69 -13.42
N PRO A 145 2.30 3.58 -12.30
CA PRO A 145 2.72 4.77 -11.57
C PRO A 145 3.63 5.63 -12.44
N GLN A 146 3.31 6.91 -12.55
CA GLN A 146 4.07 7.86 -13.40
C GLN A 146 4.68 9.01 -12.60
N THR A 147 4.34 9.15 -11.31
CA THR A 147 4.86 10.22 -10.47
C THR A 147 6.35 10.02 -10.21
N PRO A 148 7.23 10.95 -10.63
CA PRO A 148 8.67 10.85 -10.33
C PRO A 148 8.92 10.92 -8.82
N LEU A 149 9.94 10.19 -8.33
CA LEU A 149 10.25 10.12 -6.89
C LEU A 149 10.39 11.52 -6.26
N ARG A 150 11.12 12.41 -6.93
CA ARG A 150 11.36 13.78 -6.51
C ARG A 150 10.07 14.56 -6.25
N GLU A 151 9.11 14.43 -7.15
CA GLU A 151 7.82 15.11 -7.04
C GLU A 151 6.96 14.45 -5.96
N GLY A 152 6.95 13.12 -5.89
CA GLY A 152 6.23 12.37 -4.87
C GLY A 152 6.69 12.72 -3.45
N LEU A 153 8.01 12.77 -3.21
CA LEU A 153 8.58 13.11 -1.91
C LEU A 153 8.32 14.56 -1.52
N ARG A 154 8.40 15.50 -2.46
CA ARG A 154 8.06 16.90 -2.19
C ARG A 154 6.60 17.05 -1.74
N ARG A 155 5.67 16.40 -2.44
CA ARG A 155 4.25 16.39 -2.04
C ARG A 155 4.03 15.74 -0.67
N PHE A 156 4.76 14.66 -0.40
CA PHE A 156 4.70 13.98 0.89
C PHE A 156 5.20 14.88 2.03
N VAL A 157 6.34 15.55 1.85
CA VAL A 157 6.87 16.49 2.86
C VAL A 157 5.86 17.60 3.15
N ASN A 158 5.28 18.22 2.12
CA ASN A 158 4.26 19.25 2.30
C ASN A 158 3.05 18.72 3.10
N TRP A 159 2.51 17.56 2.70
CA TRP A 159 1.41 16.92 3.43
C TRP A 159 1.77 16.62 4.88
N TYR A 160 2.99 16.12 5.13
CA TYR A 160 3.44 15.78 6.48
C TYR A 160 3.50 17.03 7.38
N GLN A 161 4.05 18.13 6.86
CA GLN A 161 4.11 19.41 7.56
C GLN A 161 2.73 19.96 7.88
N GLU A 162 1.80 19.90 6.93
CA GLU A 162 0.41 20.33 7.14
C GLU A 162 -0.31 19.46 8.17
N PHE A 163 -0.14 18.13 8.09
CA PHE A 163 -0.83 17.17 8.96
C PHE A 163 -0.34 17.25 10.41
N TYR A 164 0.97 17.42 10.62
CA TYR A 164 1.57 17.47 11.96
C TYR A 164 1.82 18.90 12.48
N GLY A 165 1.66 19.93 11.64
CA GLY A 165 1.87 21.32 12.01
C GLY A 165 3.34 21.68 12.29
N VAL A 166 4.28 21.18 11.45
CA VAL A 166 5.75 21.31 11.64
C VAL A 166 6.50 21.99 10.50
#